data_AF-A0A4Z2EGP0-F1
#
_entry.id   AF-A0A4Z2EGP0-F1
#
_cell.length_a   1.000
_cell.length_b   1.000
_cell.length_c   1.000
_cell.angle_alpha   90.00
_cell.angle_beta   90.00
_cell.angle_gamma   90.00
#
_symmetry.space_group_name_H-M   'P 1'
#
loop_
_entity.id
_entity.type
_entity.pdbx_description
1 polymer ?
#
loop_
_entity_poly.entity_id
_entity_poly.type
_entity_poly.pdbx_seq_one_letter_code
_entity_poly.pdbx_strand_id
1 'polypeptide(L)'
;MHILSLPPPLSPSPSLSLLSVKITELNLTHAELQFIPDVGLMFDVQNSSIALSFHRQILYWFFFDTGNINASAEGVNINTALTLIRDEEGRLKINNITCDARIAKMKAKFSGTLG
;
A
#
# COMPACT_ATOMS: atom_id res chain seq x y z
N MET A 1 28.54 -30.35 22.11
CA MET A 1 27.60 -29.41 21.48
C MET A 1 28.40 -28.19 21.06
N HIS A 2 29.00 -28.20 19.86
CA HIS A 2 29.80 -27.10 19.35
C HIS A 2 28.85 -26.08 18.72
N ILE A 3 28.70 -24.92 19.35
CA ILE A 3 28.01 -23.78 18.76
C ILE A 3 29.01 -23.14 17.78
N LEU A 4 28.74 -23.26 16.49
CA LEU A 4 29.47 -22.51 15.46
C LEU A 4 29.05 -21.05 15.58
N SER A 5 29.83 -20.25 16.29
CA SER A 5 29.74 -18.79 16.22
C SER A 5 30.30 -18.33 14.87
N LEU A 6 29.42 -18.01 13.94
CA LEU A 6 29.80 -17.30 12.71
C LEU A 6 30.33 -15.91 13.09
N PRO A 7 31.45 -15.44 12.52
CA PRO A 7 31.91 -14.08 12.74
C PRO A 7 30.89 -13.08 12.19
N PRO A 8 30.74 -11.89 12.81
CA PRO A 8 29.90 -10.83 12.25
C PRO A 8 30.40 -10.46 10.84
N PRO A 9 29.50 -10.11 9.91
CA PRO A 9 29.89 -9.75 8.54
C PRO A 9 30.86 -8.56 8.57
N LEU A 10 31.93 -8.65 7.77
CA LEU A 10 33.01 -7.66 7.67
C LEU A 10 32.59 -6.33 7.01
N SER A 11 31.29 -6.11 6.78
CA SER A 11 30.73 -4.89 6.20
C SER A 11 29.36 -4.59 6.84
N PRO A 12 29.05 -3.35 7.22
CA PRO A 12 27.69 -2.99 7.58
C PRO A 12 26.80 -3.23 6.36
N SER A 13 25.79 -4.08 6.51
CA SER A 13 24.74 -4.25 5.51
C SER A 13 24.08 -2.88 5.26
N PRO A 14 23.84 -2.47 4.00
CA PRO A 14 23.21 -1.19 3.71
C PRO A 14 21.85 -1.14 4.39
N SER A 15 21.62 -0.10 5.19
CA SER A 15 20.33 0.13 5.83
C SER A 15 19.49 1.04 4.94
N LEU A 16 18.26 0.57 4.64
CA LEU A 16 17.28 1.31 3.85
C LEU A 16 16.28 1.96 4.81
N SER A 17 16.14 3.29 4.72
CA SER A 17 15.04 4.02 5.36
C SER A 17 14.16 4.67 4.31
N LEU A 18 12.84 4.41 4.41
CA LEU A 18 11.82 5.09 3.63
C LEU A 18 11.22 6.17 4.52
N LEU A 19 11.56 7.42 4.24
CA LEU A 19 10.98 8.59 4.90
C LEU A 19 9.81 9.12 4.07
N SER A 20 8.77 9.60 4.76
CA SER A 20 7.67 10.37 4.17
C SER A 20 7.06 9.76 2.90
N VAL A 21 6.06 8.91 3.09
CA VAL A 21 5.19 8.43 2.00
C VAL A 21 4.23 9.56 1.61
N LYS A 22 4.20 9.96 0.34
CA LYS A 22 3.23 10.93 -0.18
C LYS A 22 2.43 10.33 -1.33
N ILE A 23 1.10 10.45 -1.27
CA ILE A 23 0.24 10.17 -2.42
C ILE A 23 0.36 11.35 -3.38
N THR A 24 0.82 11.09 -4.60
CA THR A 24 0.99 12.11 -5.64
C THR A 24 -0.20 12.15 -6.60
N GLU A 25 -0.83 11.00 -6.83
CA GLU A 25 -2.04 10.88 -7.64
C GLU A 25 -2.94 9.79 -7.09
N LEU A 26 -4.24 10.06 -7.06
CA LEU A 26 -5.28 9.10 -6.76
C LEU A 26 -6.41 9.31 -7.76
N ASN A 27 -6.56 8.37 -8.69
CA ASN A 27 -7.58 8.44 -9.72
C ASN A 27 -8.51 7.24 -9.61
N LEU A 28 -9.75 7.51 -9.19
CA LEU A 28 -10.80 6.53 -8.99
C LEU A 28 -11.85 6.68 -10.10
N THR A 29 -11.59 6.09 -11.26
CA THR A 29 -12.38 6.35 -12.48
C THR A 29 -13.76 5.69 -12.51
N HIS A 30 -13.94 4.56 -11.83
CA HIS A 30 -15.18 3.77 -11.87
C HIS A 30 -15.52 3.29 -10.46
N ALA A 31 -15.92 4.22 -9.60
CA ALA A 31 -16.33 3.93 -8.23
C ALA A 31 -17.87 3.88 -8.15
N GLU A 32 -18.39 2.73 -7.76
CA GLU A 32 -19.81 2.47 -7.61
C GLU A 32 -20.15 2.01 -6.19
N LEU A 33 -21.34 2.38 -5.74
CA LEU A 33 -21.91 1.87 -4.50
C LEU A 33 -23.26 1.21 -4.83
N GLN A 34 -23.35 -0.08 -4.55
CA GLN A 34 -24.51 -0.90 -4.85
C GLN A 34 -25.10 -1.47 -3.56
N PHE A 35 -26.42 -1.62 -3.53
CA PHE A 35 -27.10 -2.31 -2.43
C PHE A 35 -27.27 -3.78 -2.79
N ILE A 36 -26.79 -4.67 -1.92
CA ILE A 36 -26.98 -6.12 -2.06
C ILE A 36 -28.10 -6.54 -1.11
N PRO A 37 -29.26 -7.00 -1.62
CA PRO A 37 -30.36 -7.48 -0.80
C PRO A 37 -29.89 -8.51 0.23
N ASP A 38 -30.44 -8.41 1.45
CA ASP A 38 -30.16 -9.31 2.58
C ASP A 38 -28.68 -9.37 3.05
N VAL A 39 -27.80 -8.55 2.47
CA VAL A 39 -26.36 -8.48 2.82
C VAL A 39 -25.96 -7.08 3.30
N GLY A 40 -26.18 -6.04 2.49
CA GLY A 40 -25.79 -4.67 2.83
C GLY A 40 -25.34 -3.85 1.62
N LEU A 41 -24.18 -3.19 1.72
CA LEU A 41 -23.62 -2.32 0.68
C LEU A 41 -22.37 -2.93 0.06
N MET A 42 -22.18 -2.76 -1.24
CA MET A 42 -20.97 -3.12 -1.96
C MET A 42 -20.39 -1.86 -2.60
N PHE A 43 -19.18 -1.50 -2.20
CA PHE A 43 -18.39 -0.45 -2.82
C PHE A 43 -17.38 -1.10 -3.77
N ASP A 44 -17.53 -0.83 -5.06
CA ASP A 44 -16.71 -1.42 -6.12
C ASP A 44 -15.99 -0.33 -6.89
N VAL A 45 -14.68 -0.49 -7.06
CA VAL A 45 -13.81 0.44 -7.75
C VAL A 45 -13.04 -0.34 -8.80
N GLN A 46 -13.14 0.07 -10.06
CA GLN A 46 -12.49 -0.64 -11.17
C GLN A 46 -11.51 0.24 -11.94
N ASN A 47 -10.45 -0.40 -12.42
CA ASN A 47 -9.44 0.14 -13.33
C ASN A 47 -8.85 1.49 -12.87
N SER A 48 -8.67 1.64 -11.55
CA SER A 48 -8.17 2.86 -10.95
C SER A 48 -6.65 2.92 -10.99
N SER A 49 -6.09 4.09 -10.70
CA SER A 49 -4.65 4.27 -10.60
C SER A 49 -4.26 5.03 -9.33
N ILE A 50 -3.10 4.67 -8.80
CA ILE A 50 -2.53 5.29 -7.61
C ILE A 50 -1.06 5.56 -7.89
N ALA A 51 -0.62 6.80 -7.69
CA ALA A 51 0.79 7.15 -7.73
C ALA A 51 1.25 7.63 -6.34
N LEU A 52 2.41 7.12 -5.93
CA LEU A 52 3.05 7.40 -4.65
C LEU A 52 4.46 7.91 -4.90
N SER A 53 4.91 8.83 -4.08
CA SER A 53 6.30 9.26 -4.00
C SER A 53 6.81 9.05 -2.59
N PHE A 54 7.96 8.41 -2.46
CA PHE A 54 8.66 8.16 -1.20
C PHE A 54 10.00 8.87 -1.23
N HIS A 55 10.40 9.46 -0.11
CA HIS A 55 11.77 9.89 0.07
C HIS A 55 12.60 8.73 0.63
N ARG A 56 13.72 8.43 0.01
CA ARG A 56 14.61 7.35 0.40
C ARG A 56 15.93 7.92 0.89
N GLN A 57 16.44 7.36 1.97
CA GLN A 57 17.81 7.57 2.41
C GLN A 57 18.47 6.20 2.63
N ILE A 58 19.52 5.92 1.88
CA ILE A 58 20.35 4.70 2.02
C ILE A 58 21.68 5.12 2.61
N LEU A 59 22.04 4.51 3.74
CA LEU A 59 23.37 4.65 4.33
C LEU A 59 24.25 3.48 3.89
N TYR A 60 25.33 3.81 3.18
CA TYR A 60 26.45 2.92 2.93
C TYR A 60 27.62 3.28 3.86
N TRP A 61 28.61 2.40 3.99
CA TRP A 61 29.74 2.55 4.93
C TRP A 61 30.27 4.00 5.07
N PHE A 62 30.50 4.71 3.95
CA PHE A 62 31.08 6.07 3.95
C PHE A 62 30.24 7.15 3.25
N PHE A 63 29.06 6.83 2.71
CA PHE A 63 28.24 7.79 1.94
C PHE A 63 26.75 7.59 2.21
N PHE A 64 25.99 8.68 2.11
CA PHE A 64 24.53 8.66 2.11
C PHE A 64 24.04 8.89 0.69
N ASP A 65 23.20 7.99 0.18
CA ASP A 65 22.41 8.25 -1.01
C ASP A 65 21.02 8.72 -0.60
N THR A 66 20.61 9.87 -1.11
CA THR A 66 19.24 10.38 -0.94
C THR A 66 18.56 10.46 -2.29
N GLY A 67 17.28 10.16 -2.31
CA GLY A 67 16.56 10.03 -3.56
C GLY A 67 15.06 9.94 -3.37
N ASN A 68 14.34 9.99 -4.48
CA ASN A 68 12.90 9.76 -4.48
C ASN A 68 12.57 8.48 -5.24
N ILE A 69 11.64 7.71 -4.70
CA ILE A 69 11.04 6.58 -5.38
C ILE A 69 9.63 7.00 -5.79
N ASN A 70 9.37 7.07 -7.09
CA ASN A 70 8.03 7.25 -7.60
C ASN A 70 7.46 5.88 -7.97
N ALA A 71 6.42 5.43 -7.28
CA ALA A 71 5.71 4.21 -7.62
C ALA A 71 4.35 4.55 -8.23
N SER A 72 3.92 3.78 -9.23
CA SER A 72 2.55 3.83 -9.73
C SER A 72 1.95 2.43 -9.81
N ALA A 73 0.68 2.34 -9.44
CA ALA A 73 -0.16 1.17 -9.58
C ALA A 73 -1.25 1.50 -10.62
N GLU A 74 -1.36 0.66 -11.64
CA GLU A 74 -2.33 0.77 -12.73
C GLU A 74 -3.25 -0.46 -12.72
N GLY A 75 -4.51 -0.26 -13.09
CA GLY A 75 -5.52 -1.32 -13.04
C GLY A 75 -5.78 -1.79 -11.61
N VAL A 76 -5.95 -0.83 -10.70
CA VAL A 76 -6.30 -1.07 -9.29
C VAL A 76 -7.80 -1.29 -9.20
N ASN A 77 -8.18 -2.46 -8.68
CA ASN A 77 -9.57 -2.81 -8.41
C ASN A 77 -9.74 -3.00 -6.90
N ILE A 78 -10.79 -2.41 -6.33
CA ILE A 78 -11.09 -2.49 -4.90
C ILE A 78 -12.55 -2.87 -4.77
N ASN A 79 -12.81 -3.98 -4.09
CA ASN A 79 -14.16 -4.45 -3.80
C ASN A 79 -14.33 -4.52 -2.28
N THR A 80 -15.22 -3.72 -1.72
CA THR A 80 -15.48 -3.64 -0.29
C THR A 80 -16.95 -3.94 -0.02
N ALA A 81 -17.25 -5.01 0.70
CA ALA A 81 -18.61 -5.32 1.12
C ALA A 81 -18.81 -4.92 2.59
N LEU A 82 -19.87 -4.16 2.85
CA LEU A 82 -20.31 -3.72 4.17
C LEU A 82 -21.59 -4.48 4.53
N THR A 83 -21.51 -5.35 5.53
CA THR A 83 -22.70 -5.99 6.09
C THR A 83 -23.37 -5.04 7.08
N LEU A 84 -24.67 -4.83 6.93
CA LEU A 84 -25.42 -3.89 7.75
C LEU A 84 -26.39 -4.63 8.68
N ILE A 85 -26.49 -4.19 9.93
CA ILE A 85 -27.46 -4.66 10.92
C ILE A 85 -28.21 -3.49 11.52
N ARG A 86 -29.31 -3.78 12.20
CA ARG A 86 -30.03 -2.82 13.04
C ARG A 86 -29.62 -3.02 14.49
N ASP A 87 -29.26 -1.94 15.18
CA ASP A 87 -28.98 -1.99 16.63
C ASP A 87 -30.26 -2.01 17.47
N GLU A 88 -30.11 -2.11 18.79
CA GLU A 88 -31.23 -2.20 19.73
C GLU A 88 -32.09 -0.93 19.76
N GLU A 89 -31.50 0.23 19.46
CA GLU A 89 -32.20 1.51 19.32
C GLU A 89 -32.82 1.72 17.92
N GLY A 90 -32.71 0.73 17.03
CA GLY A 90 -33.32 0.75 15.70
C GLY A 90 -32.51 1.49 14.63
N ARG A 91 -31.24 1.85 14.90
CA ARG A 91 -30.33 2.54 13.97
C ARG A 91 -29.55 1.53 13.13
N LEU A 92 -29.12 1.97 11.95
CA LEU A 92 -28.30 1.17 11.06
C LEU A 92 -26.84 1.18 11.53
N LYS A 93 -26.23 -0.01 11.62
CA LYS A 93 -24.85 -0.21 12.04
C LYS A 93 -24.13 -1.14 11.07
N ILE A 94 -22.85 -0.87 10.83
CA ILE A 94 -21.98 -1.78 10.09
C ILE A 94 -21.58 -2.92 11.04
N ASN A 95 -21.91 -4.15 10.65
CA ASN A 95 -21.57 -5.36 11.39
C ASN A 95 -20.20 -5.92 11.01
N ASN A 96 -19.95 -6.02 9.71
CA ASN A 96 -18.71 -6.56 9.16
C ASN A 96 -18.33 -5.81 7.88
N ILE A 97 -17.03 -5.78 7.60
CA ILE A 97 -16.43 -5.18 6.42
C ILE A 97 -15.47 -6.20 5.83
N THR A 98 -15.69 -6.59 4.58
CA THR A 98 -14.72 -7.35 3.80
C THR A 98 -14.14 -6.46 2.72
N CYS A 99 -12.86 -6.64 2.40
CA CYS A 99 -12.18 -5.89 1.35
C CYS A 99 -11.26 -6.82 0.56
N ASP A 100 -11.45 -6.85 -0.76
CA ASP A 100 -10.56 -7.48 -1.74
C ASP A 100 -9.98 -6.38 -2.62
N ALA A 101 -8.65 -6.29 -2.68
CA ALA A 101 -7.96 -5.30 -3.51
C ALA A 101 -6.96 -6.00 -4.42
N ARG A 102 -6.99 -5.65 -5.70
CA ARG A 102 -6.14 -6.23 -6.74
C ARG A 102 -5.45 -5.13 -7.52
N ILE A 103 -4.23 -5.40 -7.94
CA ILE A 103 -3.42 -4.49 -8.72
C ILE A 103 -2.93 -5.23 -9.94
N ALA A 104 -3.30 -4.77 -11.14
CA ALA A 104 -2.87 -5.41 -12.38
C ALA A 104 -1.39 -5.17 -12.67
N LYS A 105 -0.91 -3.94 -12.43
CA LYS A 105 0.48 -3.57 -12.73
C LYS A 105 1.04 -2.60 -11.71
N MET A 106 2.26 -2.87 -11.25
CA MET A 106 3.06 -1.94 -10.46
C MET A 106 4.29 -1.51 -11.22
N LYS A 107 4.62 -0.22 -11.15
CA LYS A 107 5.85 0.38 -11.68
C LYS A 107 6.52 1.15 -10.56
N ALA A 108 7.85 1.12 -10.53
CA ALA A 108 8.64 1.95 -9.63
C ALA A 108 9.78 2.60 -10.43
N LYS A 109 9.95 3.90 -10.26
CA LYS A 109 11.05 4.68 -10.80
C LYS A 109 11.86 5.22 -9.62
N PHE A 110 13.10 4.78 -9.55
CA PHE A 110 14.07 5.27 -8.59
C PHE A 110 14.77 6.49 -9.18
N SER A 111 15.05 7.46 -8.32
CA SER A 111 15.83 8.65 -8.66
C SER A 111 16.70 8.97 -7.46
N GLY A 112 17.91 9.45 -7.70
CA GLY A 112 18.84 9.78 -6.63
C GLY A 112 20.22 10.10 -7.18
N THR A 113 21.15 10.33 -6.26
CA THR A 113 22.54 10.64 -6.54
C THR A 113 23.30 9.51 -7.26
N LEU A 114 22.82 8.27 -7.17
CA LEU A 114 23.47 7.09 -7.76
C LEU A 114 22.71 6.43 -8.92
N GLY A 115 21.67 7.07 -9.48
CA GLY A 115 20.95 6.60 -10.67
C GLY A 115 19.90 5.53 -10.38
#